data_AF-A0A7K6AE56-F1
#
_entry.id   AF-A0A7K6AE56-F1
#
_cell.length_a   1.000
_cell.length_b   1.000
_cell.length_c   1.000
_cell.angle_alpha   90.00
_cell.angle_beta   90.00
_cell.angle_gamma   90.00
#
_symmetry.space_group_name_H-M   'P 1'
#
loop_
_entity.id
_entity.type
_entity.pdbx_description
1 polymer ?
#
loop_
_entity_poly.entity_id
_entity_poly.type
_entity_poly.pdbx_seq_one_letter_code
_entity_poly.pdbx_strand_id
1 'polypeptide(L)'
;LLVSKDLGKHLLEVEDLLQKHGLLEADISAQTERVQALNTAALKFSELEGYQPCDPQIICNRVNHVQTCLEELEELAAKRRKELEDSRQLWTFFQEMEEAEAWIREKEKILAAKTCGRDLSSVMTLTAKHKTMLGELGNRRALLHQTMKKGEKILAKKSFSSVGIQEKMREVCLRWKKLEEVTGLHQQRLEDALNFFQFSAETDDLVAWLQDAYRIVSSDDFGHDDYSTQALLRKHRAVVEEVEKHRVAVMSLRQQLALLAPDHRQGVDVQIRVVEVEQLYGEVAEVAVLRTQWLQDALAVYRMFSEVHACEVWVDEKEQWLERMEVPEELDEVEVVQHRWVLGGRGRPWRPPKAVVWRPPRCGFGSPGGLHPLFFPPSWNRVVELVETKKGQLSSALKIQNFLLEC
;
A
#
# COMPACT_ATOMS: atom_id res chain seq x y z
N LEU A 1 -64.93 -31.68 4.50
CA LEU A 1 -63.50 -31.39 4.70
C LEU A 1 -62.78 -31.15 3.38
N LEU A 2 -62.88 -32.05 2.40
CA LEU A 2 -62.22 -31.91 1.08
C LEU A 2 -62.67 -30.70 0.25
N VAL A 3 -63.91 -30.22 0.44
CA VAL A 3 -64.48 -29.06 -0.26
C VAL A 3 -64.20 -27.73 0.50
N SER A 4 -63.40 -27.77 1.57
CA SER A 4 -63.10 -26.55 2.33
C SER A 4 -62.31 -25.55 1.48
N LYS A 5 -62.71 -24.28 1.53
CA LYS A 5 -62.00 -23.17 0.85
C LYS A 5 -60.92 -22.51 1.72
N ASP A 6 -60.79 -22.95 2.97
CA ASP A 6 -59.77 -22.41 3.87
C ASP A 6 -58.37 -22.85 3.43
N LEU A 7 -57.50 -21.91 3.04
CA LEU A 7 -56.13 -22.21 2.61
C LEU A 7 -55.08 -21.82 3.66
N GLY A 8 -55.51 -21.38 4.85
CA GLY A 8 -54.66 -20.79 5.88
C GLY A 8 -54.22 -19.35 5.56
N LYS A 9 -53.89 -18.59 6.61
CA LYS A 9 -53.55 -17.15 6.53
C LYS A 9 -52.08 -16.83 6.79
N HIS A 10 -51.27 -17.85 7.04
CA HIS A 10 -49.82 -17.75 7.26
C HIS A 10 -49.21 -19.15 7.20
N LEU A 11 -47.88 -19.25 7.07
CA LEU A 11 -47.19 -20.52 6.78
C LEU A 11 -47.52 -21.63 7.80
N LEU A 12 -47.49 -21.32 9.10
CA LEU A 12 -47.75 -22.29 10.17
C LEU A 12 -49.17 -22.88 10.07
N GLU A 13 -50.18 -22.05 9.80
CA GLU A 13 -51.56 -22.50 9.65
C GLU A 13 -51.73 -23.39 8.40
N VAL A 14 -51.02 -23.08 7.31
CA VAL A 14 -51.05 -23.91 6.10
C VAL A 14 -50.38 -25.27 6.33
N GLU A 15 -49.27 -25.30 7.06
CA GLU A 15 -48.60 -26.56 7.42
C GLU A 15 -49.48 -27.45 8.30
N ASP A 16 -50.20 -26.87 9.28
CA ASP A 16 -51.18 -27.59 10.09
C ASP A 16 -52.35 -28.13 9.23
N LEU A 17 -52.88 -27.32 8.30
CA LEU A 17 -53.91 -27.77 7.36
C LEU A 17 -53.41 -28.89 6.44
N LEU A 18 -52.17 -28.84 5.96
CA LEU A 18 -51.55 -29.89 5.17
C LEU A 18 -51.35 -31.18 5.96
N GLN A 19 -50.94 -31.07 7.23
CA GLN A 19 -50.81 -32.21 8.12
C GLN A 19 -52.16 -32.90 8.34
N LYS A 20 -53.20 -32.11 8.66
CA LYS A 20 -54.58 -32.61 8.81
C LYS A 20 -55.11 -33.26 7.53
N HIS A 21 -54.84 -32.66 6.37
CA HIS A 21 -55.22 -33.21 5.07
C HIS A 21 -54.45 -34.50 4.74
N GLY A 22 -53.18 -34.59 5.14
CA GLY A 22 -52.38 -35.82 5.03
C GLY A 22 -52.97 -36.99 5.80
N LEU A 23 -53.51 -36.75 7.00
CA LEU A 23 -54.24 -37.77 7.77
C LEU A 23 -55.51 -38.22 7.04
N LEU A 24 -56.28 -37.28 6.49
CA LEU A 24 -57.48 -37.60 5.71
C LEU A 24 -57.17 -38.43 4.46
N GLU A 25 -56.07 -38.14 3.76
CA GLU A 25 -55.67 -38.95 2.61
C GLU A 25 -55.21 -40.36 2.99
N ALA A 26 -54.54 -40.52 4.13
CA ALA A 26 -54.21 -41.84 4.65
C ALA A 26 -55.48 -42.65 4.95
N ASP A 27 -56.49 -42.01 5.55
CA ASP A 27 -57.79 -42.63 5.77
C ASP A 27 -58.49 -43.01 4.46
N ILE A 28 -58.50 -42.11 3.46
CA ILE A 28 -59.06 -42.39 2.13
C ILE A 28 -58.35 -43.59 1.49
N SER A 29 -57.02 -43.62 1.50
CA SER A 29 -56.23 -44.74 0.95
C SER A 29 -56.58 -46.07 1.63
N ALA A 30 -56.71 -46.09 2.96
CA ALA A 30 -57.09 -47.29 3.70
C ALA A 30 -58.52 -47.75 3.35
N GLN A 31 -59.44 -46.82 3.09
CA GLN A 31 -60.79 -47.17 2.61
C GLN A 31 -60.80 -47.60 1.15
N THR A 32 -59.96 -47.01 0.29
CA THR A 32 -59.77 -47.42 -1.11
C THR A 32 -59.43 -48.91 -1.19
N GLU A 33 -58.44 -49.38 -0.42
CA GLU A 33 -58.06 -50.79 -0.38
C GLU A 33 -59.24 -51.71 0.03
N ARG A 34 -60.00 -51.28 1.04
CA ARG A 34 -61.18 -52.02 1.52
C ARG A 34 -62.29 -52.09 0.47
N VAL A 35 -62.57 -50.97 -0.20
CA VAL A 35 -63.57 -50.87 -1.26
C VAL A 35 -63.18 -51.73 -2.45
N GLN A 36 -61.91 -51.71 -2.86
CA GLN A 36 -61.41 -52.56 -3.95
C GLN A 36 -61.56 -54.04 -3.62
N ALA A 37 -61.18 -54.47 -2.40
CA ALA A 37 -61.36 -55.86 -1.97
C ALA A 37 -62.84 -56.29 -1.97
N LEU A 38 -63.74 -55.42 -1.51
CA LEU A 38 -65.19 -55.66 -1.55
C LEU A 38 -65.73 -55.73 -2.97
N ASN A 39 -65.30 -54.83 -3.85
CA ASN A 39 -65.70 -54.82 -5.25
C ASN A 39 -65.23 -56.10 -5.98
N THR A 40 -63.98 -56.54 -5.76
CA THR A 40 -63.48 -57.81 -6.29
C THR A 40 -64.28 -59.00 -5.77
N ALA A 41 -64.65 -59.01 -4.49
CA ALA A 41 -65.48 -60.07 -3.93
C ALA A 41 -66.91 -60.06 -4.51
N ALA A 42 -67.50 -58.87 -4.71
CA ALA A 42 -68.83 -58.70 -5.27
C ALA A 42 -68.91 -59.20 -6.73
N LEU A 43 -67.91 -58.89 -7.55
CA LEU A 43 -67.86 -59.31 -8.97
C LEU A 43 -67.79 -60.84 -9.15
N LYS A 44 -67.28 -61.58 -8.17
CA LYS A 44 -67.33 -63.06 -8.22
C LYS A 44 -68.76 -63.59 -8.30
N PHE A 45 -69.73 -62.88 -7.72
CA PHE A 45 -71.14 -63.27 -7.75
C PHE A 45 -71.82 -62.97 -9.09
N SER A 46 -71.22 -62.15 -9.96
CA SER A 46 -71.71 -61.95 -11.34
C SER A 46 -71.22 -63.03 -12.32
N GLU A 47 -70.21 -63.83 -11.95
CA GLU A 47 -69.60 -64.87 -12.80
C GLU A 47 -70.06 -66.30 -12.43
N LEU A 48 -70.92 -66.46 -11.42
CA LEU A 48 -71.39 -67.78 -10.98
C LEU A 48 -72.32 -68.43 -12.02
N GLU A 49 -71.98 -69.65 -12.45
CA GLU A 49 -72.88 -70.53 -13.20
C GLU A 49 -73.77 -71.31 -12.22
N GLY A 50 -75.08 -71.02 -12.22
CA GLY A 50 -76.07 -71.70 -11.37
C GLY A 50 -76.99 -70.73 -10.61
N TYR A 51 -77.11 -70.91 -9.29
CA TYR A 51 -77.96 -70.06 -8.44
C TYR A 51 -77.44 -68.62 -8.39
N GLN A 52 -78.25 -67.68 -8.89
CA GLN A 52 -77.98 -66.24 -8.84
C GLN A 52 -78.85 -65.57 -7.77
N PRO A 53 -78.26 -65.05 -6.68
CA PRO A 53 -79.02 -64.37 -5.63
C PRO A 53 -79.68 -63.05 -6.09
N CYS A 54 -79.13 -62.43 -7.14
CA CYS A 54 -79.55 -61.15 -7.70
C CYS A 54 -79.09 -61.08 -9.16
N ASP A 55 -79.75 -60.25 -9.98
CA ASP A 55 -79.32 -59.96 -11.36
C ASP A 55 -77.84 -59.48 -11.36
N PRO A 56 -76.93 -60.15 -12.09
CA PRO A 56 -75.53 -59.75 -12.23
C PRO A 56 -75.35 -58.28 -12.62
N GLN A 57 -76.27 -57.72 -13.41
CA GLN A 57 -76.21 -56.33 -13.84
C GLN A 57 -76.36 -55.34 -12.67
N ILE A 58 -77.11 -55.70 -11.63
CA ILE A 58 -77.25 -54.88 -10.41
C ILE A 58 -75.93 -54.82 -9.65
N ILE A 59 -75.21 -55.95 -9.57
CA ILE A 59 -73.89 -56.03 -8.92
C ILE A 59 -72.90 -55.16 -9.69
N CYS A 60 -72.81 -55.34 -11.01
CA CYS A 60 -71.93 -54.54 -11.87
C CYS A 60 -72.24 -53.04 -11.77
N ASN A 61 -73.51 -52.64 -11.83
CA ASN A 61 -73.91 -51.24 -11.70
C ASN A 61 -73.51 -50.66 -10.34
N ARG A 62 -73.66 -51.42 -9.25
CA ARG A 62 -73.31 -50.94 -7.90
C ARG A 62 -71.80 -50.84 -7.71
N VAL A 63 -71.04 -51.83 -8.20
CA VAL A 63 -69.56 -51.80 -8.20
C VAL A 63 -69.06 -50.60 -8.99
N ASN A 64 -69.58 -50.37 -10.21
CA ASN A 64 -69.22 -49.22 -11.04
C ASN A 64 -69.54 -47.89 -10.34
N HIS A 65 -70.70 -47.78 -9.71
CA HIS A 65 -71.07 -46.56 -8.99
C HIS A 65 -70.10 -46.27 -7.82
N VAL A 66 -69.79 -47.28 -7.01
CA VAL A 66 -68.85 -47.15 -5.89
C VAL A 66 -67.44 -46.79 -6.39
N GLN A 67 -67.02 -47.39 -7.50
CA GLN A 67 -65.75 -47.07 -8.16
C GLN A 67 -65.70 -45.58 -8.57
N THR A 68 -66.73 -45.08 -9.25
CA THR A 68 -66.82 -43.66 -9.65
C THR A 68 -66.81 -42.73 -8.44
N CYS A 69 -67.55 -43.05 -7.38
CA CYS A 69 -67.53 -42.23 -6.16
C CYS A 69 -66.16 -42.20 -5.48
N LEU A 70 -65.41 -43.30 -5.55
CA LEU A 70 -64.04 -43.37 -5.01
C LEU A 70 -63.08 -42.51 -5.83
N GLU A 71 -63.18 -42.58 -7.16
CA GLU A 71 -62.40 -41.75 -8.09
C GLU A 71 -62.66 -40.26 -7.83
N GLU A 72 -63.94 -39.85 -7.72
CA GLU A 72 -64.31 -38.47 -7.38
C GLU A 72 -63.73 -38.03 -6.02
N LEU A 73 -63.73 -38.91 -5.01
CA LEU A 73 -63.19 -38.62 -3.70
C LEU A 73 -61.66 -38.40 -3.74
N GLU A 74 -60.95 -39.26 -4.48
CA GLU A 74 -59.51 -39.15 -4.70
C GLU A 74 -59.15 -37.88 -5.49
N GLU A 75 -59.91 -37.55 -6.53
CA GLU A 75 -59.75 -36.31 -7.29
C GLU A 75 -59.94 -35.07 -6.41
N LEU A 76 -60.97 -35.04 -5.56
CA LEU A 76 -61.21 -33.95 -4.63
C LEU A 76 -60.09 -33.83 -3.60
N ALA A 77 -59.57 -34.95 -3.10
CA ALA A 77 -58.43 -34.96 -2.17
C ALA A 77 -57.15 -34.44 -2.83
N ALA A 78 -56.83 -34.91 -4.03
CA ALA A 78 -55.66 -34.46 -4.79
C ALA A 78 -55.75 -32.97 -5.14
N LYS A 79 -56.93 -32.49 -5.56
CA LYS A 79 -57.17 -31.07 -5.83
C LYS A 79 -56.94 -30.23 -4.58
N ARG A 80 -57.49 -30.66 -3.45
CA ARG A 80 -57.33 -29.95 -2.17
C ARG A 80 -55.87 -29.91 -1.72
N ARG A 81 -55.13 -31.02 -1.83
CA ARG A 81 -53.68 -31.06 -1.55
C ARG A 81 -52.93 -30.05 -2.41
N LYS A 82 -53.23 -30.00 -3.71
CA LYS A 82 -52.60 -29.07 -4.65
C LYS A 82 -52.85 -27.60 -4.24
N GLU A 83 -54.08 -27.25 -3.88
CA GLU A 83 -54.42 -25.89 -3.43
C GLU A 83 -53.70 -25.50 -2.13
N LEU A 84 -53.60 -26.44 -1.17
CA LEU A 84 -52.86 -26.23 0.08
C LEU A 84 -51.36 -26.09 -0.16
N GLU A 85 -50.79 -26.90 -1.05
CA GLU A 85 -49.38 -26.82 -1.41
C GLU A 85 -49.04 -25.53 -2.17
N ASP A 86 -49.94 -25.06 -3.05
CA ASP A 86 -49.83 -23.74 -3.68
C ASP A 86 -49.89 -22.62 -2.64
N SER A 87 -50.73 -22.75 -1.59
CA SER A 87 -50.80 -21.80 -0.47
C SER A 87 -49.52 -21.82 0.36
N ARG A 88 -48.94 -23.01 0.60
CA ARG A 88 -47.67 -23.16 1.31
C ARG A 88 -46.55 -22.43 0.56
N GLN A 89 -46.48 -22.61 -0.75
CA GLN A 89 -45.50 -21.92 -1.61
C GLN A 89 -45.65 -20.38 -1.53
N LEU A 90 -46.88 -19.87 -1.50
CA LEU A 90 -47.17 -18.45 -1.34
C LEU A 90 -46.65 -17.91 0.00
N TRP A 91 -46.98 -18.57 1.10
CA TRP A 91 -46.59 -18.11 2.43
C TRP A 91 -45.09 -18.26 2.70
N THR A 92 -44.45 -19.32 2.20
CA THR A 92 -42.99 -19.44 2.21
C THR A 92 -42.33 -18.29 1.45
N PHE A 93 -42.88 -17.91 0.29
CA PHE A 93 -42.38 -16.75 -0.47
C PHE A 93 -42.50 -15.44 0.33
N PHE A 94 -43.63 -15.19 0.98
CA PHE A 94 -43.79 -13.97 1.78
C PHE A 94 -42.83 -13.92 2.97
N GLN A 95 -42.63 -15.04 3.66
CA GLN A 95 -41.65 -15.14 4.73
C GLN A 95 -40.22 -14.87 4.22
N GLU A 96 -39.81 -15.50 3.10
CA GLU A 96 -38.49 -15.26 2.48
C GLU A 96 -38.31 -13.76 2.13
N MET A 97 -39.37 -13.08 1.66
CA MET A 97 -39.35 -11.65 1.34
C MET A 97 -39.23 -10.78 2.60
N GLU A 98 -39.92 -11.11 3.69
CA GLU A 98 -39.83 -10.40 4.97
C GLU A 98 -38.44 -10.55 5.60
N GLU A 99 -37.86 -11.76 5.55
CA GLU A 99 -36.50 -12.02 6.01
C GLU A 99 -35.47 -11.23 5.19
N ALA A 100 -35.63 -11.18 3.87
CA ALA A 100 -34.78 -10.36 3.00
C ALA A 100 -34.90 -8.87 3.35
N GLU A 101 -36.12 -8.38 3.56
CA GLU A 101 -36.37 -6.99 3.92
C GLU A 101 -35.79 -6.61 5.29
N ALA A 102 -35.95 -7.46 6.29
CA ALA A 102 -35.37 -7.26 7.62
C ALA A 102 -33.83 -7.21 7.54
N TRP A 103 -33.23 -8.10 6.76
CA TRP A 103 -31.78 -8.09 6.52
C TRP A 103 -31.32 -6.79 5.84
N ILE A 104 -32.05 -6.32 4.81
CA ILE A 104 -31.76 -5.04 4.14
C ILE A 104 -31.80 -3.89 5.14
N ARG A 105 -32.86 -3.78 5.94
CA ARG A 105 -33.02 -2.72 6.96
C ARG A 105 -31.85 -2.70 7.95
N GLU A 106 -31.42 -3.87 8.41
CA GLU A 106 -30.30 -3.97 9.34
C GLU A 106 -28.99 -3.48 8.69
N LYS A 107 -28.73 -3.85 7.43
CA LYS A 107 -27.54 -3.37 6.72
C LYS A 107 -27.59 -1.87 6.44
N GLU A 108 -28.75 -1.32 6.06
CA GLU A 108 -28.94 0.13 5.92
C GLU A 108 -28.62 0.87 7.23
N LYS A 109 -29.09 0.35 8.37
CA LYS A 109 -28.82 0.93 9.70
C LYS A 109 -27.35 0.89 10.05
N ILE A 110 -26.66 -0.22 9.79
CA ILE A 110 -25.21 -0.34 10.01
C ILE A 110 -24.45 0.69 9.17
N LEU A 111 -24.85 0.88 7.91
CA LEU A 111 -24.20 1.85 7.01
C LEU A 111 -24.46 3.30 7.42
N ALA A 112 -25.67 3.60 7.90
CA ALA A 112 -26.01 4.93 8.40
C ALA A 112 -25.22 5.32 9.67
N ALA A 113 -24.90 4.35 10.53
CA ALA A 113 -24.20 4.59 11.80
C ALA A 113 -22.67 4.69 11.67
N LYS A 114 -22.08 4.22 10.56
CA LYS A 114 -20.62 4.10 10.41
C LYS A 114 -19.97 5.40 9.95
N THR A 115 -19.00 5.87 10.73
CA THR A 115 -18.06 6.94 10.35
C THR A 115 -16.95 6.40 9.44
N CYS A 116 -16.33 7.27 8.64
CA CYS A 116 -15.29 6.89 7.67
C CYS A 116 -13.87 6.87 8.26
N GLY A 117 -13.72 6.43 9.52
CA GLY A 117 -12.45 6.38 10.25
C GLY A 117 -11.93 7.74 10.72
N ARG A 118 -10.79 7.75 11.43
CA ARG A 118 -10.14 8.95 11.98
C ARG A 118 -8.63 9.04 11.68
N ASP A 119 -8.05 7.97 11.17
CA ASP A 119 -6.64 7.82 10.85
C ASP A 119 -6.46 6.77 9.75
N LEU A 120 -5.28 6.68 9.14
CA LEU A 120 -5.02 5.76 8.04
C LEU A 120 -5.32 4.30 8.41
N SER A 121 -4.92 3.86 9.60
CA SER A 121 -5.11 2.47 10.06
C SER A 121 -6.59 2.10 10.22
N SER A 122 -7.38 2.98 10.83
CA SER A 122 -8.81 2.79 11.02
C SER A 122 -9.56 2.80 9.69
N VAL A 123 -9.21 3.68 8.75
CA VAL A 123 -9.81 3.67 7.40
C VAL A 123 -9.47 2.38 6.66
N MET A 124 -8.19 1.94 6.65
CA MET A 124 -7.82 0.67 6.00
C MET A 124 -8.61 -0.52 6.58
N THR A 125 -8.78 -0.56 7.90
CA THR A 125 -9.58 -1.58 8.58
C THR A 125 -11.05 -1.53 8.18
N LEU A 126 -11.63 -0.32 8.09
CA LEU A 126 -13.02 -0.13 7.66
C LEU A 126 -13.21 -0.50 6.19
N THR A 127 -12.28 -0.17 5.31
CA THR A 127 -12.27 -0.57 3.89
C THR A 127 -12.24 -2.08 3.75
N ALA A 128 -11.41 -2.78 4.54
CA ALA A 128 -11.38 -4.24 4.56
C ALA A 128 -12.74 -4.83 5.01
N LYS A 129 -13.34 -4.29 6.08
CA LYS A 129 -14.67 -4.70 6.55
C LYS A 129 -15.76 -4.42 5.49
N HIS A 130 -15.67 -3.30 4.79
CA HIS A 130 -16.59 -2.96 3.70
C HIS A 130 -16.50 -3.97 2.56
N LYS A 131 -15.29 -4.38 2.17
CA LYS A 131 -15.07 -5.41 1.15
C LYS A 131 -15.72 -6.74 1.51
N THR A 132 -15.64 -7.17 2.77
CA THR A 132 -16.35 -8.37 3.25
C THR A 132 -17.86 -8.22 3.12
N MET A 133 -18.40 -7.06 3.49
CA MET A 133 -19.83 -6.76 3.37
C MET A 133 -20.31 -6.75 1.91
N LEU A 134 -19.50 -6.27 0.96
CA LEU A 134 -19.81 -6.37 -0.48
C LEU A 134 -19.92 -7.83 -0.94
N GLY A 135 -19.08 -8.72 -0.41
CA GLY A 135 -19.19 -10.16 -0.64
C GLY A 135 -20.52 -10.75 -0.12
N GLU A 136 -20.92 -10.37 1.10
CA GLU A 136 -22.21 -10.76 1.68
C GLU A 136 -23.40 -10.27 0.82
N LEU A 137 -23.34 -9.02 0.34
CA LEU A 137 -24.34 -8.44 -0.55
C LEU A 137 -24.47 -9.22 -1.86
N GLY A 138 -23.35 -9.63 -2.45
CA GLY A 138 -23.34 -10.44 -3.67
C GLY A 138 -24.10 -11.77 -3.49
N ASN A 139 -23.84 -12.48 -2.39
CA ASN A 139 -24.53 -13.72 -2.06
C ASN A 139 -26.04 -13.50 -1.82
N ARG A 140 -26.39 -12.44 -1.09
CA ARG A 140 -27.78 -12.08 -0.80
C ARG A 140 -28.56 -11.66 -2.03
N ARG A 141 -27.92 -10.99 -2.99
CA ARG A 141 -28.51 -10.64 -4.29
C ARG A 141 -28.94 -11.88 -5.07
N ALA A 142 -28.08 -12.90 -5.09
CA ALA A 142 -28.38 -14.16 -5.78
C ALA A 142 -29.58 -14.88 -5.14
N LEU A 143 -29.64 -14.92 -3.81
CA LEU A 143 -30.78 -15.47 -3.07
C LEU A 143 -32.07 -14.69 -3.36
N LEU A 144 -32.03 -13.36 -3.28
CA LEU A 144 -33.17 -12.51 -3.56
C LEU A 144 -33.71 -12.73 -4.98
N HIS A 145 -32.81 -12.85 -5.97
CA HIS A 145 -33.20 -13.14 -7.35
C HIS A 145 -33.90 -14.51 -7.49
N GLN A 146 -33.46 -15.53 -6.74
CA GLN A 146 -34.14 -16.83 -6.72
C GLN A 146 -35.55 -16.71 -6.11
N THR A 147 -35.70 -15.99 -5.00
CA THR A 147 -37.01 -15.75 -4.37
C THR A 147 -37.93 -14.94 -5.29
N MET A 148 -37.41 -13.93 -6.00
CA MET A 148 -38.18 -13.20 -7.02
C MET A 148 -38.70 -14.12 -8.12
N LYS A 149 -37.86 -15.04 -8.62
CA LYS A 149 -38.26 -16.05 -9.62
C LYS A 149 -39.32 -17.02 -9.08
N LYS A 150 -39.30 -17.35 -7.78
CA LYS A 150 -40.40 -18.11 -7.14
C LYS A 150 -41.70 -17.28 -7.16
N GLY A 151 -41.64 -15.99 -6.82
CA GLY A 151 -42.78 -15.07 -6.89
C GLY A 151 -43.41 -14.99 -8.28
N GLU A 152 -42.58 -14.88 -9.33
CA GLU A 152 -43.04 -14.88 -10.72
C GLU A 152 -43.76 -16.19 -11.10
N LYS A 153 -43.25 -17.34 -10.65
CA LYS A 153 -43.92 -18.64 -10.87
C LYS A 153 -45.27 -18.71 -10.18
N ILE A 154 -45.39 -18.15 -8.97
CA ILE A 154 -46.66 -18.09 -8.23
C ILE A 154 -47.66 -17.18 -8.98
N LEU A 155 -47.20 -16.03 -9.48
CA LEU A 155 -48.03 -15.13 -10.30
C LEU A 155 -48.54 -15.79 -11.58
N ALA A 156 -47.72 -16.63 -12.23
CA ALA A 156 -48.11 -17.33 -13.45
C ALA A 156 -49.26 -18.33 -13.25
N LYS A 157 -49.38 -18.92 -12.05
CA LYS A 157 -50.45 -19.88 -11.71
C LYS A 157 -51.83 -19.23 -11.57
N LYS A 158 -51.92 -17.90 -11.40
CA LYS A 158 -53.17 -17.12 -11.19
C LYS A 158 -54.10 -17.66 -10.08
N SER A 159 -53.60 -18.47 -9.16
CA SER A 159 -54.37 -19.08 -8.05
C SER A 159 -54.61 -18.12 -6.88
N PHE A 160 -53.86 -17.02 -6.80
CA PHE A 160 -53.92 -16.05 -5.71
C PHE A 160 -54.01 -14.60 -6.24
N SER A 161 -54.32 -13.66 -5.33
CA SER A 161 -54.29 -12.23 -5.64
C SER A 161 -52.89 -11.79 -6.09
N SER A 162 -52.77 -11.39 -7.35
CA SER A 162 -51.50 -10.98 -7.95
C SER A 162 -50.96 -9.66 -7.38
N VAL A 163 -51.86 -8.79 -6.89
CA VAL A 163 -51.53 -7.42 -6.45
C VAL A 163 -50.59 -7.45 -5.25
N GLY A 164 -50.89 -8.24 -4.22
CA GLY A 164 -50.07 -8.28 -3.00
C GLY A 164 -48.66 -8.85 -3.23
N ILE A 165 -48.53 -9.86 -4.09
CA ILE A 165 -47.23 -10.45 -4.47
C ILE A 165 -46.40 -9.41 -5.24
N GLN A 166 -47.00 -8.76 -6.25
CA GLN A 166 -46.32 -7.74 -7.05
C GLN A 166 -45.89 -6.54 -6.19
N GLU A 167 -46.75 -6.09 -5.28
CA GLU A 167 -46.43 -4.99 -4.37
C GLU A 167 -45.24 -5.34 -3.46
N LYS A 168 -45.24 -6.54 -2.86
CA LYS A 168 -44.14 -6.99 -2.01
C LYS A 168 -42.82 -7.11 -2.78
N MET A 169 -42.85 -7.69 -3.98
CA MET A 169 -41.67 -7.76 -4.86
C MET A 169 -41.14 -6.36 -5.17
N ARG A 170 -42.04 -5.43 -5.52
CA ARG A 170 -41.66 -4.03 -5.83
C ARG A 170 -41.03 -3.35 -4.62
N GLU A 171 -41.60 -3.52 -3.42
CA GLU A 171 -41.07 -2.94 -2.19
C GLU A 171 -39.64 -3.43 -1.90
N VAL A 172 -39.43 -4.74 -1.90
CA VAL A 172 -38.11 -5.33 -1.62
C VAL A 172 -37.10 -4.92 -2.69
N CYS A 173 -37.48 -4.89 -3.96
CA CYS A 173 -36.64 -4.37 -5.05
C CYS A 173 -36.23 -2.90 -4.83
N LEU A 174 -37.17 -2.04 -4.42
CA LEU A 174 -36.88 -0.63 -4.17
C LEU A 174 -35.88 -0.46 -3.02
N ARG A 175 -36.04 -1.23 -1.95
CA ARG A 175 -35.11 -1.19 -0.81
C ARG A 175 -33.76 -1.77 -1.12
N TRP A 176 -33.71 -2.84 -1.92
CA TRP A 176 -32.43 -3.38 -2.40
C TRP A 176 -31.65 -2.33 -3.19
N LYS A 177 -32.31 -1.60 -4.11
CA LYS A 177 -31.69 -0.50 -4.85
C LYS A 177 -31.17 0.60 -3.93
N LYS A 178 -31.98 1.01 -2.94
CA LYS A 178 -31.54 2.00 -1.94
C LYS A 178 -30.33 1.52 -1.13
N LEU A 179 -30.29 0.25 -0.74
CA LEU A 179 -29.14 -0.35 -0.07
C LEU A 179 -27.89 -0.32 -0.97
N GLU A 180 -28.02 -0.62 -2.26
CA GLU A 180 -26.92 -0.51 -3.22
C GLU A 180 -26.41 0.93 -3.34
N GLU A 181 -27.30 1.91 -3.42
CA GLU A 181 -26.95 3.35 -3.45
C GLU A 181 -26.19 3.78 -2.19
N VAL A 182 -26.72 3.45 -1.00
CA VAL A 182 -26.08 3.80 0.29
C VAL A 182 -24.74 3.08 0.45
N THR A 183 -24.65 1.84 -0.01
CA THR A 183 -23.39 1.08 0.00
C THR A 183 -22.35 1.73 -0.90
N GLY A 184 -22.73 2.11 -2.12
CA GLY A 184 -21.85 2.80 -3.07
C GLY A 184 -21.38 4.15 -2.54
N LEU A 185 -22.28 4.94 -1.93
CA LEU A 185 -21.91 6.21 -1.30
C LEU A 185 -20.94 6.00 -0.12
N HIS A 186 -21.16 4.97 0.69
CA HIS A 186 -20.24 4.65 1.78
C HIS A 186 -18.86 4.20 1.26
N GLN A 187 -18.82 3.45 0.16
CA GLN A 187 -17.57 3.07 -0.50
C GLN A 187 -16.80 4.30 -0.97
N GLN A 188 -17.46 5.23 -1.68
CA GLN A 188 -16.84 6.48 -2.15
C GLN A 188 -16.28 7.29 -0.97
N ARG A 189 -17.04 7.45 0.11
CA ARG A 189 -16.56 8.17 1.31
C ARG A 189 -15.37 7.51 1.98
N LEU A 190 -15.29 6.17 1.97
CA LEU A 190 -14.13 5.44 2.48
C LEU A 190 -12.91 5.61 1.58
N GLU A 191 -13.09 5.61 0.26
CA GLU A 191 -12.02 5.88 -0.71
C GLU A 191 -11.50 7.32 -0.58
N ASP A 192 -12.41 8.30 -0.45
CA ASP A 192 -12.05 9.71 -0.22
C ASP A 192 -11.26 9.89 1.07
N ALA A 193 -11.71 9.27 2.17
CA ALA A 193 -11.01 9.31 3.45
C ALA A 193 -9.65 8.60 3.36
N LEU A 194 -9.57 7.47 2.67
CA LEU A 194 -8.31 6.73 2.49
C LEU A 194 -7.29 7.58 1.76
N ASN A 195 -7.68 8.17 0.63
CA ASN A 195 -6.81 9.05 -0.17
C ASN A 195 -6.33 10.25 0.66
N PHE A 196 -7.21 10.86 1.46
CA PHE A 196 -6.85 11.96 2.34
C PHE A 196 -5.83 11.56 3.42
N PHE A 197 -6.06 10.47 4.14
CA PHE A 197 -5.16 10.03 5.20
C PHE A 197 -3.83 9.50 4.65
N GLN A 198 -3.81 8.87 3.48
CA GLN A 198 -2.58 8.49 2.78
C GLN A 198 -1.77 9.73 2.40
N PHE A 199 -2.40 10.69 1.72
CA PHE A 199 -1.76 11.95 1.36
C PHE A 199 -1.20 12.68 2.59
N SER A 200 -1.97 12.76 3.67
CA SER A 200 -1.55 13.42 4.91
C SER A 200 -0.34 12.72 5.53
N ALA A 201 -0.36 11.39 5.62
CA ALA A 201 0.76 10.61 6.14
C ALA A 201 2.03 10.78 5.28
N GLU A 202 1.91 10.69 3.95
CA GLU A 202 3.03 10.92 3.03
C GLU A 202 3.60 12.33 3.14
N THR A 203 2.73 13.33 3.33
CA THR A 203 3.14 14.72 3.54
C THR A 203 3.87 14.89 4.86
N ASP A 204 3.40 14.24 5.94
CA ASP A 204 4.05 14.26 7.25
C ASP A 204 5.42 13.58 7.23
N ASP A 205 5.54 12.43 6.57
CA ASP A 205 6.80 11.73 6.36
C ASP A 205 7.80 12.61 5.59
N LEU A 206 7.31 13.34 4.57
CA LEU A 206 8.11 14.27 3.79
C LEU A 206 8.60 15.46 4.63
N VAL A 207 7.75 16.03 5.50
CA VAL A 207 8.18 17.08 6.43
C VAL A 207 9.27 16.56 7.37
N ALA A 208 9.06 15.39 8.00
CA ALA A 208 10.03 14.82 8.92
C ALA A 208 11.38 14.60 8.24
N TRP A 209 11.36 14.05 7.01
CA TRP A 209 12.56 13.87 6.20
C TRP A 209 13.24 15.20 5.85
N LEU A 210 12.47 16.23 5.47
CA LEU A 210 13.02 17.56 5.16
C LEU A 210 13.64 18.23 6.38
N GLN A 211 13.08 18.06 7.57
CA GLN A 211 13.67 18.57 8.83
C GLN A 211 15.02 17.90 9.12
N ASP A 212 15.13 16.59 8.89
CA ASP A 212 16.39 15.86 9.01
C ASP A 212 17.42 16.30 7.94
N ALA A 213 16.98 16.49 6.69
CA ALA A 213 17.83 17.00 5.63
C ALA A 213 18.33 18.41 5.95
N TYR A 214 17.44 19.30 6.42
CA TYR A 214 17.76 20.66 6.84
C TYR A 214 18.89 20.65 7.87
N ARG A 215 18.77 19.84 8.92
CA ARG A 215 19.80 19.70 9.97
C ARG A 215 21.18 19.32 9.43
N ILE A 216 21.23 18.52 8.36
CA ILE A 216 22.51 18.11 7.75
C ILE A 216 23.07 19.24 6.88
N VAL A 217 22.24 19.86 6.04
CA VAL A 217 22.69 20.89 5.10
C VAL A 217 23.00 22.21 5.81
N SER A 218 22.37 22.49 6.96
CA SER A 218 22.62 23.66 7.79
C SER A 218 23.74 23.45 8.83
N SER A 219 24.47 22.34 8.76
CA SER A 219 25.53 22.03 9.72
C SER A 219 26.76 22.93 9.53
N ASP A 220 27.22 23.54 10.62
CA ASP A 220 28.43 24.37 10.65
C ASP A 220 29.74 23.57 10.83
N ASP A 221 29.69 22.23 10.80
CA ASP A 221 30.89 21.39 10.91
C ASP A 221 31.64 21.33 9.58
N PHE A 222 32.88 21.82 9.51
CA PHE A 222 33.68 21.78 8.27
C PHE A 222 34.75 20.70 8.27
N GLY A 223 34.82 19.86 9.32
CA GLY A 223 35.95 18.96 9.53
C GLY A 223 37.17 19.70 10.09
N HIS A 224 38.26 18.96 10.29
CA HIS A 224 39.51 19.50 10.85
C HIS A 224 40.75 19.21 9.99
N ASP A 225 40.59 18.48 8.89
CA ASP A 225 41.65 18.13 7.93
C ASP A 225 41.06 17.77 6.55
N ASP A 226 41.92 17.51 5.55
CA ASP A 226 41.49 17.15 4.18
C ASP A 226 40.60 15.90 4.18
N TYR A 227 40.92 14.90 4.99
CA TYR A 227 40.19 13.63 5.02
C TYR A 227 38.77 13.78 5.59
N SER A 228 38.62 14.39 6.76
CA SER A 228 37.34 14.64 7.44
C SER A 228 36.44 15.56 6.60
N THR A 229 37.00 16.61 6.00
CA THR A 229 36.26 17.52 5.11
C THR A 229 35.76 16.80 3.87
N GLN A 230 36.58 15.94 3.24
CA GLN A 230 36.14 15.11 2.12
C GLN A 230 35.02 14.15 2.52
N ALA A 231 35.08 13.55 3.71
CA ALA A 231 34.04 12.66 4.20
C ALA A 231 32.71 13.41 4.40
N LEU A 232 32.74 14.63 4.95
CA LEU A 232 31.57 15.50 5.08
C LEU A 232 31.00 15.90 3.71
N LEU A 233 31.84 16.26 2.75
CA LEU A 233 31.41 16.60 1.40
C LEU A 233 30.71 15.41 0.69
N ARG A 234 31.18 14.17 0.90
CA ARG A 234 30.51 12.96 0.38
C ARG A 234 29.13 12.77 1.00
N LYS A 235 29.02 12.90 2.33
CA LYS A 235 27.73 12.82 3.04
C LYS A 235 26.76 13.90 2.56
N HIS A 236 27.23 15.14 2.44
CA HIS A 236 26.45 16.27 1.94
C HIS A 236 25.95 16.04 0.52
N ARG A 237 26.82 15.56 -0.38
CA ARG A 237 26.43 15.22 -1.76
C ARG A 237 25.30 14.18 -1.79
N ALA A 238 25.37 13.15 -0.95
CA ALA A 238 24.30 12.15 -0.87
C ALA A 238 22.96 12.79 -0.48
N VAL A 239 22.94 13.70 0.50
CA VAL A 239 21.71 14.42 0.87
C VAL A 239 21.20 15.29 -0.28
N VAL A 240 22.07 16.02 -0.98
CA VAL A 240 21.69 16.87 -2.13
C VAL A 240 21.06 16.03 -3.26
N GLU A 241 21.61 14.85 -3.54
CA GLU A 241 21.04 13.93 -4.53
C GLU A 241 19.64 13.44 -4.12
N GLU A 242 19.43 13.14 -2.83
CA GLU A 242 18.09 12.78 -2.33
C GLU A 242 17.10 13.95 -2.36
N VAL A 243 17.55 15.19 -2.08
CA VAL A 243 16.72 16.41 -2.20
C VAL A 243 16.24 16.60 -3.64
N GLU A 244 17.09 16.34 -4.63
CA GLU A 244 16.67 16.42 -6.04
C GLU A 244 15.67 15.32 -6.41
N LYS A 245 15.81 14.11 -5.86
CA LYS A 245 14.83 13.02 -6.08
C LYS A 245 13.44 13.36 -5.53
N HIS A 246 13.35 14.06 -4.39
CA HIS A 246 12.08 14.47 -3.79
C HIS A 246 11.44 15.69 -4.48
N ARG A 247 12.17 16.36 -5.39
CA ARG A 247 11.69 17.56 -6.08
C ARG A 247 10.34 17.35 -6.78
N VAL A 248 10.20 16.25 -7.52
CA VAL A 248 8.98 15.96 -8.28
C VAL A 248 7.79 15.73 -7.35
N ALA A 249 8.01 15.07 -6.21
CA ALA A 249 6.98 14.84 -5.21
C ALA A 249 6.50 16.16 -4.60
N VAL A 250 7.42 17.05 -4.19
CA VAL A 250 7.07 18.36 -3.65
C VAL A 250 6.30 19.20 -4.66
N MET A 251 6.74 19.24 -5.91
CA MET A 251 6.06 20.02 -6.97
C MET A 251 4.68 19.48 -7.35
N SER A 252 4.40 18.20 -7.09
CA SER A 252 3.10 17.59 -7.39
C SER A 252 2.11 17.65 -6.22
N LEU A 253 2.52 18.05 -5.01
CA LEU A 253 1.66 18.09 -3.82
C LEU A 253 0.37 18.88 -4.04
N ARG A 254 0.43 20.05 -4.68
CA ARG A 254 -0.77 20.85 -4.98
C ARG A 254 -1.70 20.17 -5.97
N GLN A 255 -1.14 19.45 -6.95
CA GLN A 255 -1.93 18.65 -7.88
C GLN A 255 -2.61 17.48 -7.16
N GLN A 256 -1.89 16.78 -6.29
CA GLN A 256 -2.43 15.69 -5.48
C GLN A 256 -3.52 16.17 -4.52
N LEU A 257 -3.30 17.29 -3.83
CA LEU A 257 -4.31 17.94 -2.98
C LEU A 257 -5.57 18.31 -3.78
N ALA A 258 -5.44 18.75 -5.02
CA ALA A 258 -6.58 19.10 -5.88
C ALA A 258 -7.40 17.87 -6.32
N LEU A 259 -6.82 16.68 -6.30
CA LEU A 259 -7.50 15.41 -6.59
C LEU A 259 -8.28 14.86 -5.39
N LEU A 260 -8.03 15.37 -4.17
CA LEU A 260 -8.79 14.98 -2.98
C LEU A 260 -10.22 15.51 -3.01
N ALA A 261 -11.11 14.84 -2.28
CA ALA A 261 -12.51 15.24 -2.16
C ALA A 261 -12.64 16.71 -1.66
N PRO A 262 -13.67 17.45 -2.11
CA PRO A 262 -13.84 18.88 -1.82
C PRO A 262 -13.76 19.26 -0.34
N ASP A 263 -14.29 18.41 0.55
CA ASP A 263 -14.29 18.65 1.98
C ASP A 263 -12.88 18.54 2.57
N HIS A 264 -12.10 17.56 2.11
CA HIS A 264 -10.73 17.33 2.56
C HIS A 264 -9.77 18.41 2.02
N ARG A 265 -9.87 18.76 0.73
CA ARG A 265 -8.97 19.76 0.12
C ARG A 265 -9.13 21.16 0.70
N GLN A 266 -10.31 21.48 1.23
CA GLN A 266 -10.60 22.76 1.89
C GLN A 266 -10.16 22.79 3.35
N GLY A 267 -9.69 21.65 3.89
CA GLY A 267 -9.12 21.59 5.23
C GLY A 267 -7.95 22.57 5.37
N VAL A 268 -7.98 23.38 6.42
CA VAL A 268 -6.94 24.40 6.67
C VAL A 268 -5.62 23.72 7.02
N ASP A 269 -5.65 22.69 7.87
CA ASP A 269 -4.45 22.00 8.35
C ASP A 269 -3.65 21.35 7.20
N VAL A 270 -4.34 20.66 6.28
CA VAL A 270 -3.67 20.04 5.12
C VAL A 270 -3.09 21.08 4.17
N GLN A 271 -3.75 22.23 3.99
CA GLN A 271 -3.22 23.32 3.17
C GLN A 271 -1.99 23.97 3.82
N ILE A 272 -2.03 24.20 5.13
CA ILE A 272 -0.86 24.70 5.89
C ILE A 272 0.30 23.72 5.72
N ARG A 273 0.04 22.42 5.85
CA ARG A 273 1.08 21.39 5.74
C ARG A 273 1.73 21.34 4.36
N VAL A 274 0.95 21.47 3.29
CA VAL A 274 1.50 21.56 1.93
C VAL A 274 2.39 22.79 1.76
N VAL A 275 1.96 23.95 2.27
CA VAL A 275 2.77 25.18 2.22
C VAL A 275 4.06 25.03 3.05
N GLU A 276 3.98 24.40 4.22
CA GLU A 276 5.15 24.10 5.07
C GLU A 276 6.17 23.24 4.32
N VAL A 277 5.74 22.17 3.64
CA VAL A 277 6.63 21.33 2.82
C VAL A 277 7.29 22.14 1.71
N GLU A 278 6.52 22.94 0.97
CA GLU A 278 7.04 23.75 -0.14
C GLU A 278 8.09 24.77 0.36
N GLN A 279 7.82 25.44 1.48
CA GLN A 279 8.75 26.40 2.09
C GLN A 279 10.01 25.71 2.60
N LEU A 280 9.86 24.66 3.40
CA LEU A 280 10.98 23.92 3.97
C LEU A 280 11.86 23.29 2.90
N TYR A 281 11.26 22.75 1.82
CA TYR A 281 12.01 22.26 0.67
C TYR A 281 12.84 23.36 0.01
N GLY A 282 12.25 24.54 -0.19
CA GLY A 282 12.96 25.71 -0.73
C GLY A 282 14.16 26.10 0.12
N GLU A 283 13.97 26.20 1.43
CA GLU A 283 15.06 26.51 2.38
C GLU A 283 16.16 25.44 2.36
N VAL A 284 15.80 24.16 2.41
CA VAL A 284 16.76 23.04 2.32
C VAL A 284 17.57 23.12 1.03
N ALA A 285 16.92 23.36 -0.12
CA ALA A 285 17.58 23.46 -1.40
C ALA A 285 18.57 24.64 -1.46
N GLU A 286 18.17 25.82 -0.97
CA GLU A 286 19.03 27.01 -0.92
C GLU A 286 20.24 26.81 0.00
N VAL A 287 20.01 26.34 1.24
CA VAL A 287 21.07 26.09 2.21
C VAL A 287 22.03 24.99 1.71
N ALA A 288 21.51 23.96 1.03
CA ALA A 288 22.33 22.91 0.45
C ALA A 288 23.32 23.43 -0.61
N VAL A 289 22.92 24.41 -1.42
CA VAL A 289 23.82 25.05 -2.40
C VAL A 289 24.93 25.81 -1.69
N LEU A 290 24.59 26.64 -0.70
CA LEU A 290 25.57 27.41 0.08
C LEU A 290 26.57 26.49 0.80
N ARG A 291 26.06 25.46 1.45
CA ARG A 291 26.87 24.47 2.17
C ARG A 291 27.82 23.71 1.26
N THR A 292 27.38 23.39 0.04
CA THR A 292 28.26 22.77 -0.98
C THR A 292 29.46 23.66 -1.26
N GLN A 293 29.24 24.95 -1.46
CA GLN A 293 30.29 25.92 -1.71
C GLN A 293 31.25 26.01 -0.51
N TRP A 294 30.72 26.18 0.71
CA TRP A 294 31.55 26.34 1.90
C TRP A 294 32.40 25.09 2.21
N LEU A 295 31.86 23.88 2.02
CA LEU A 295 32.64 22.65 2.18
C LEU A 295 33.74 22.51 1.13
N GLN A 296 33.50 22.95 -0.10
CA GLN A 296 34.53 22.97 -1.15
C GLN A 296 35.64 23.98 -0.82
N ASP A 297 35.27 25.15 -0.29
CA ASP A 297 36.22 26.17 0.13
C ASP A 297 37.07 25.69 1.33
N ALA A 298 36.45 25.08 2.34
CA ALA A 298 37.14 24.46 3.47
C ALA A 298 38.12 23.37 3.00
N LEU A 299 37.68 22.50 2.08
CA LEU A 299 38.51 21.45 1.51
C LEU A 299 39.73 22.02 0.78
N ALA A 300 39.55 23.11 0.01
CA ALA A 300 40.66 23.78 -0.66
C ALA A 300 41.70 24.33 0.34
N VAL A 301 41.24 24.89 1.47
CA VAL A 301 42.12 25.38 2.54
C VAL A 301 42.88 24.24 3.21
N TYR A 302 42.22 23.15 3.58
CA TYR A 302 42.91 22.02 4.22
C TYR A 302 43.91 21.31 3.29
N ARG A 303 43.62 21.25 1.98
CA ARG A 303 44.58 20.77 0.98
C ARG A 303 45.81 21.68 0.88
N MET A 304 45.61 22.99 0.93
CA MET A 304 46.72 23.92 0.97
C MET A 304 47.56 23.71 2.23
N PHE A 305 46.95 23.58 3.41
CA PHE A 305 47.70 23.33 4.64
C PHE A 305 48.48 22.02 4.61
N SER A 306 47.93 20.95 4.04
CA SER A 306 48.66 19.68 3.91
C SER A 306 49.82 19.77 2.92
N GLU A 307 49.66 20.51 1.81
CA GLU A 307 50.75 20.80 0.86
C GLU A 307 51.87 21.65 1.49
N VAL A 308 51.50 22.69 2.25
CA VAL A 308 52.46 23.52 2.99
C VAL A 308 53.22 22.69 4.02
N HIS A 309 52.51 21.88 4.82
CA HIS A 309 53.14 21.02 5.81
C HIS A 309 54.07 19.98 5.16
N ALA A 310 53.69 19.41 4.01
CA ALA A 310 54.57 18.51 3.26
C ALA A 310 55.83 19.22 2.76
N CYS A 311 55.74 20.49 2.39
CA CYS A 311 56.89 21.31 2.02
C CYS A 311 57.79 21.60 3.22
N GLU A 312 57.21 21.98 4.37
CA GLU A 312 57.96 22.23 5.63
C GLU A 312 58.75 20.98 6.05
N VAL A 313 58.09 19.82 6.13
CA VAL A 313 58.76 18.55 6.46
C VAL A 313 59.88 18.23 5.46
N TRP A 314 59.64 18.46 4.16
CA TRP A 314 60.67 18.26 3.14
C TRP A 314 61.85 19.21 3.32
N VAL A 315 61.63 20.50 3.63
CA VAL A 315 62.70 21.47 3.90
C VAL A 315 63.50 21.05 5.13
N ASP A 316 62.83 20.68 6.22
CA ASP A 316 63.48 20.23 7.45
C ASP A 316 64.32 18.97 7.23
N GLU A 317 63.81 18.00 6.44
CA GLU A 317 64.57 16.80 6.05
C GLU A 317 65.84 17.15 5.27
N LYS A 318 65.77 18.14 4.37
CA LYS A 318 66.93 18.61 3.59
C LYS A 318 67.93 19.35 4.48
N GLU A 319 67.46 20.22 5.36
CA GLU A 319 68.28 20.94 6.33
C GLU A 319 69.06 19.96 7.20
N GLN A 320 68.37 19.01 7.85
CA GLN A 320 69.00 18.00 8.70
C GLN A 320 70.00 17.12 7.93
N TRP A 321 69.75 16.82 6.65
CA TRP A 321 70.70 16.07 5.85
C TRP A 321 71.97 16.89 5.56
N LEU A 322 71.81 18.17 5.19
CA LEU A 322 72.93 19.07 4.90
C LEU A 322 73.77 19.35 6.14
N GLU A 323 73.14 19.52 7.30
CA GLU A 323 73.85 19.72 8.57
C GLU A 323 74.69 18.50 8.96
N ARG A 324 74.17 17.29 8.75
CA ARG A 324 74.87 16.03 9.05
C ARG A 324 75.83 15.58 7.95
N MET A 325 75.86 16.26 6.81
CA MET A 325 76.74 15.91 5.70
C MET A 325 78.17 16.34 6.04
N GLU A 326 79.05 15.37 6.26
CA GLU A 326 80.48 15.56 6.35
C GLU A 326 81.11 15.31 4.98
N VAL A 327 82.16 16.06 4.65
CA VAL A 327 82.94 15.86 3.40
C VAL A 327 84.21 15.12 3.82
N PRO A 328 84.34 13.83 3.50
CA PRO A 328 85.50 13.03 3.86
C PRO A 328 86.77 13.51 3.17
N GLU A 329 87.92 13.03 3.63
CA GLU A 329 89.21 13.30 3.00
C GLU A 329 89.58 12.23 1.98
N GLU A 330 89.07 11.00 2.08
CA GLU A 330 89.39 9.90 1.16
C GLU A 330 88.56 9.98 -0.14
N LEU A 331 89.22 9.82 -1.30
CA LEU A 331 88.59 9.99 -2.62
C LEU A 331 87.36 9.10 -2.82
N ASP A 332 87.46 7.80 -2.51
CA ASP A 332 86.36 6.84 -2.69
C ASP A 332 85.11 7.26 -1.88
N GLU A 333 85.32 7.80 -0.67
CA GLU A 333 84.24 8.28 0.19
C GLU A 333 83.67 9.63 -0.29
N VAL A 334 84.52 10.51 -0.82
CA VAL A 334 84.10 11.80 -1.43
C VAL A 334 83.24 11.56 -2.67
N GLU A 335 83.58 10.59 -3.52
CA GLU A 335 82.78 10.21 -4.69
C GLU A 335 81.41 9.66 -4.28
N VAL A 336 81.34 8.87 -3.20
CA VAL A 336 80.08 8.38 -2.63
C VAL A 336 79.20 9.55 -2.16
N VAL A 337 79.79 10.51 -1.44
CA VAL A 337 79.07 11.71 -0.98
C VAL A 337 78.64 12.58 -2.15
N GLN A 338 79.46 12.70 -3.21
CA GLN A 338 79.12 13.41 -4.44
C GLN A 338 77.97 12.74 -5.20
N HIS A 339 77.98 11.42 -5.34
CA HIS A 339 76.90 10.68 -5.96
C HIS A 339 75.59 10.87 -5.18
N ARG A 340 75.66 10.79 -3.84
CA ARG A 340 74.51 11.04 -2.96
C ARG A 340 74.01 12.48 -3.05
N TRP A 341 74.90 13.46 -3.19
CA TRP A 341 74.58 14.87 -3.42
C TRP A 341 73.81 15.08 -4.73
N VAL A 342 74.26 14.47 -5.83
CA VAL A 342 73.59 14.55 -7.14
C VAL A 342 72.17 13.98 -7.08
N LEU A 343 71.97 12.92 -6.29
CA LEU A 343 70.67 12.32 -6.02
C LEU A 343 69.81 13.10 -5.01
N GLY A 344 70.26 14.27 -4.54
CA GLY A 344 69.52 15.10 -3.60
C GLY A 344 69.59 14.61 -2.15
N GLY A 345 70.66 13.93 -1.76
CA GLY A 345 70.94 13.50 -0.40
C GLY A 345 70.18 12.25 0.09
N ARG A 346 68.92 12.09 -0.32
CA ARG A 346 68.06 10.94 0.02
C ARG A 346 67.19 10.47 -1.17
N GLY A 347 67.66 10.62 -2.41
CA GLY A 347 66.93 10.15 -3.60
C GLY A 347 65.72 10.99 -4.00
N ARG A 348 65.55 12.19 -3.43
CA ARG A 348 64.57 13.19 -3.86
C ARG A 348 65.30 14.42 -4.40
N PRO A 349 64.93 14.96 -5.59
CA PRO A 349 65.58 16.14 -6.17
C PRO A 349 65.68 17.32 -5.19
N TRP A 350 66.66 18.20 -5.41
CA TRP A 350 66.81 19.46 -4.68
C TRP A 350 65.70 20.49 -4.95
N ARG A 351 64.79 20.19 -5.88
CA ARG A 351 63.63 21.05 -6.14
C ARG A 351 62.53 20.76 -5.12
N PRO A 352 61.92 21.81 -4.55
CA PRO A 352 60.81 21.64 -3.63
C PRO A 352 59.64 20.92 -4.32
N PRO A 353 58.82 20.17 -3.57
CA PRO A 353 57.47 19.80 -4.01
C PRO A 353 56.75 21.08 -4.47
N LYS A 354 55.94 20.98 -5.54
CA LYS A 354 55.30 22.10 -6.26
C LYS A 354 55.08 23.35 -5.39
N ALA A 355 55.67 24.48 -5.77
CA ALA A 355 55.50 25.73 -5.05
C ALA A 355 54.02 26.12 -5.01
N VAL A 356 53.46 26.29 -3.80
CA VAL A 356 52.04 26.54 -3.59
C VAL A 356 51.74 27.99 -3.99
N VAL A 357 51.13 28.19 -5.16
CA VAL A 357 50.53 29.48 -5.54
C VAL A 357 49.11 29.50 -5.00
N TRP A 358 48.87 30.27 -3.95
CA TRP A 358 47.53 30.38 -3.38
C TRP A 358 46.67 31.37 -4.17
N ARG A 359 45.47 30.94 -4.56
CA ARG A 359 44.35 31.82 -4.88
C ARG A 359 43.30 31.67 -3.80
N PRO A 360 42.96 32.73 -3.04
CA PRO A 360 41.83 32.67 -2.12
C PRO A 360 40.56 32.30 -2.88
N PRO A 361 39.74 31.36 -2.35
CA PRO A 361 38.34 31.30 -2.76
C PRO A 361 37.66 32.64 -2.41
N ARG A 362 36.67 33.06 -3.23
CA ARG A 362 35.89 34.29 -3.00
C ARG A 362 34.92 34.08 -1.82
N CYS A 363 35.44 33.91 -0.62
CA CYS A 363 34.62 33.78 0.58
C CYS A 363 34.42 35.15 1.21
N GLY A 364 33.22 35.42 1.72
CA GLY A 364 32.87 36.64 2.47
C GLY A 364 33.63 36.84 3.79
N PHE A 365 34.71 36.10 4.05
CA PHE A 365 35.71 36.47 5.04
C PHE A 365 36.56 37.58 4.43
N GLY A 366 36.28 38.82 4.82
CA GLY A 366 36.87 40.02 4.24
C GLY A 366 38.38 39.95 4.09
N SER A 367 38.84 39.77 2.85
CA SER A 367 40.07 40.39 2.34
C SER A 367 40.04 40.43 0.81
N PRO A 368 40.38 41.57 0.17
CA PRO A 368 40.28 41.73 -1.27
C PRO A 368 41.39 40.97 -1.98
N GLY A 369 41.10 40.56 -3.23
CA GLY A 369 41.96 39.74 -4.05
C GLY A 369 43.39 40.25 -4.17
N GLY A 370 44.32 39.39 -3.77
CA GLY A 370 45.74 39.48 -4.10
C GLY A 370 46.25 38.06 -4.26
N LEU A 371 47.00 37.80 -5.33
CA LEU A 371 47.88 36.64 -5.39
C LEU A 371 48.89 36.81 -4.25
N HIS A 372 48.82 35.98 -3.21
CA HIS A 372 49.86 35.97 -2.18
C HIS A 372 51.13 35.32 -2.75
N PRO A 373 52.33 35.78 -2.32
CA PRO A 373 53.59 35.22 -2.81
C PRO A 373 53.69 33.73 -2.49
N LEU A 374 54.48 33.00 -3.30
CA LEU A 374 54.87 31.61 -3.02
C LEU A 374 55.33 31.51 -1.57
N PHE A 375 54.59 30.75 -0.75
CA PHE A 375 54.95 30.57 0.65
C PHE A 375 56.10 29.56 0.70
N PHE A 376 57.33 30.06 0.84
CA PHE A 376 58.47 29.24 1.17
C PHE A 376 58.68 29.28 2.69
N PRO A 377 58.91 28.12 3.35
CA PRO A 377 59.21 28.09 4.77
C PRO A 377 60.39 29.03 5.11
N PRO A 378 60.41 29.70 6.27
CA PRO A 378 61.50 30.59 6.66
C PRO A 378 62.89 29.91 6.65
N SER A 379 62.92 28.60 6.92
CA SER A 379 64.11 27.75 6.87
C SER A 379 64.64 27.50 5.44
N TRP A 380 63.86 27.80 4.39
CA TRP A 380 64.28 27.59 3.01
C TRP A 380 65.55 28.36 2.65
N ASN A 381 65.67 29.61 3.09
CA ASN A 381 66.86 30.42 2.83
C ASN A 381 68.10 29.80 3.49
N ARG A 382 67.95 29.26 4.70
CA ARG A 382 69.03 28.55 5.41
C ARG A 382 69.43 27.26 4.68
N VAL A 383 68.47 26.50 4.16
CA VAL A 383 68.76 25.33 3.33
C VAL A 383 69.54 25.73 2.07
N VAL A 384 69.16 26.82 1.39
CA VAL A 384 69.89 27.32 0.21
C VAL A 384 71.34 27.70 0.56
N GLU A 385 71.56 28.39 1.67
CA GLU A 385 72.91 28.75 2.14
C GLU A 385 73.76 27.52 2.48
N LEU A 386 73.17 26.54 3.17
CA LEU A 386 73.82 25.27 3.49
C LEU A 386 74.15 24.49 2.21
N VAL A 387 73.26 24.50 1.22
CA VAL A 387 73.50 23.87 -0.08
C VAL A 387 74.73 24.48 -0.76
N GLU A 388 74.80 25.81 -0.87
CA GLU A 388 75.95 26.47 -1.52
C GLU A 388 77.26 26.23 -0.74
N THR A 389 77.21 26.26 0.59
CA THR A 389 78.38 26.00 1.44
C THR A 389 78.91 24.57 1.26
N LYS A 390 78.04 23.56 1.37
CA LYS A 390 78.41 22.14 1.24
C LYS A 390 78.85 21.79 -0.19
N LYS A 391 78.22 22.38 -1.21
CA LYS A 391 78.65 22.27 -2.61
C LYS A 391 80.05 22.82 -2.81
N GLY A 392 80.34 23.99 -2.22
CA GLY A 392 81.68 24.58 -2.23
C GLY A 392 82.73 23.64 -1.61
N GLN A 393 82.45 23.13 -0.41
CA GLN A 393 83.34 22.19 0.29
C GLN A 393 83.60 20.92 -0.53
N LEU A 394 82.56 20.28 -1.05
CA LEU A 394 82.67 19.07 -1.87
C LEU A 394 83.47 19.33 -3.16
N SER A 395 83.22 20.46 -3.84
CA SER A 395 83.96 20.83 -5.04
C SER A 395 85.44 21.11 -4.77
N SER A 396 85.76 21.65 -3.58
CA SER A 396 87.14 21.88 -3.15
C SER A 396 87.84 20.57 -2.84
N ALA A 397 87.20 19.67 -2.09
CA ALA A 397 87.75 18.35 -1.76
C ALA A 397 88.05 17.53 -3.03
N LEU A 398 87.12 17.51 -3.99
CA LEU A 398 87.33 16.84 -5.28
C LEU A 398 88.49 17.42 -6.08
N LYS A 399 88.65 18.75 -6.10
CA LYS A 399 89.80 19.39 -6.77
C LYS A 399 91.12 19.02 -6.12
N ILE A 400 91.16 18.96 -4.79
CA ILE A 400 92.36 18.57 -4.04
C ILE A 400 92.68 17.10 -4.31
N GLN A 401 91.70 16.21 -4.24
CA GLN A 401 91.91 14.78 -4.49
C GLN A 401 92.31 14.48 -5.94
N ASN A 402 91.70 15.15 -6.93
CA ASN A 402 92.13 15.03 -8.33
C ASN A 402 93.56 15.53 -8.55
N PHE A 403 93.95 16.64 -7.90
CA PHE A 403 95.33 17.11 -7.94
C PHE A 403 96.31 16.11 -7.31
N LEU A 404 95.93 15.47 -6.20
CA LEU A 404 96.72 14.42 -5.55
C LEU A 404 96.81 13.13 -6.39
N LEU A 405 95.83 12.83 -7.24
CA LEU A 405 95.88 11.73 -8.20
C LEU A 405 96.76 12.03 -9.43
N GLU A 406 96.85 13.29 -9.83
CA GLU A 406 97.67 13.75 -10.95
C GLU A 406 99.16 13.88 -10.60
N CYS A 407 99.49 14.00 -9.31
CA CYS A 407 100.84 14.01 -8.75
C CYS A 407 101.33 12.60 -8.44
#